data_AF-A0A6N8LR73-F1
#
_entry.id   AF-A0A6N8LR73-F1
#
_cell.length_a   1.000
_cell.length_b   1.000
_cell.length_c   1.000
_cell.angle_alpha   90.00
_cell.angle_beta   90.00
_cell.angle_gamma   90.00
#
_symmetry.space_group_name_H-M   'P 1'
#
loop_
_entity.id
_entity.type
_entity.pdbx_description
1 polymer ?
#
loop_
_entity_poly.entity_id
_entity_poly.type
_entity_poly.pdbx_seq_one_letter_code
_entity_poly.pdbx_strand_id
1 'polypeptide(L)'
;MAAIIVAPDRPASLAEAAGIERAIGNGMPVGGAVIRTRRVPVNALADLHGMRFAFVTAGLKSEHDAISAAATREGVLTITSDRTCVQTGRCVVAVESAPRVQITVNRAAARAVKARFGSAFLMLVKEI
;
A
#
# COMPACT_ATOMS: atom_id res chain seq x y z
N MET A 1 -11.46 6.29 -2.46
CA MET A 1 -10.69 6.54 -1.22
C MET A 1 -9.49 5.61 -1.19
N ALA A 2 -8.51 5.94 -0.35
CA ALA A 2 -7.34 5.14 -0.04
C ALA A 2 -7.38 4.73 1.43
N ALA A 3 -6.99 3.51 1.74
CA ALA A 3 -6.79 3.09 3.12
C ALA A 3 -5.36 3.40 3.58
N ILE A 4 -5.18 3.66 4.87
CA ILE A 4 -3.89 3.59 5.55
C ILE A 4 -4.04 2.50 6.60
N ILE A 5 -3.41 1.36 6.39
CA ILE A 5 -3.47 0.23 7.31
C ILE A 5 -2.53 0.54 8.47
N VAL A 6 -3.07 0.53 9.69
CA VAL A 6 -2.35 0.94 10.91
C VAL A 6 -2.48 -0.07 12.04
N ALA A 7 -1.41 -0.23 12.81
CA ALA A 7 -1.46 -0.90 14.11
C ALA A 7 -1.51 0.17 15.22
N PRO A 8 -2.60 0.23 16.02
CA PRO A 8 -2.82 1.29 17.00
C PRO A 8 -1.82 1.27 18.16
N ASP A 9 -1.17 0.12 18.38
CA ASP A 9 -0.15 -0.12 19.40
C ASP A 9 1.28 0.04 18.88
N ARG A 10 1.46 0.39 17.59
CA ARG A 10 2.79 0.55 16.96
C ARG A 10 3.08 2.02 16.64
N PRO A 11 3.96 2.70 17.40
CA PRO A 11 4.30 4.10 17.16
C PRO A 11 4.82 4.39 15.74
N ALA A 12 5.62 3.49 15.17
CA ALA A 12 6.13 3.63 13.81
C ALA A 12 5.00 3.62 12.75
N SER A 13 4.02 2.74 12.92
CA SER A 13 2.84 2.66 12.05
C SER A 13 2.02 3.94 12.12
N LEU A 14 1.77 4.45 13.33
CA LEU A 14 1.04 5.71 13.54
C LEU A 14 1.79 6.92 12.99
N ALA A 15 3.12 6.98 13.15
CA ALA A 15 3.94 8.08 12.65
C ALA A 15 3.94 8.14 11.12
N GLU A 16 4.08 6.99 10.46
CA GLU A 16 4.01 6.92 9.00
C GLU A 16 2.59 7.27 8.49
N ALA A 17 1.54 6.79 9.15
CA ALA A 17 0.17 7.15 8.82
C ALA A 17 -0.07 8.66 8.87
N ALA A 18 0.41 9.32 9.94
CA ALA A 18 0.35 10.78 10.05
C ALA A 18 1.16 11.49 8.96
N GLY A 19 2.28 10.90 8.52
CA GLY A 19 3.06 11.38 7.37
C GLY A 19 2.27 11.33 6.07
N ILE A 20 1.63 10.20 5.79
CA ILE A 20 0.80 9.99 4.59
C ILE A 20 -0.38 10.97 4.58
N GLU A 21 -1.06 11.14 5.72
CA GLU A 21 -2.18 12.09 5.83
C GLU A 21 -1.74 13.53 5.61
N ARG A 22 -0.59 13.94 6.16
CA ARG A 22 -0.02 15.27 5.90
C ARG A 22 0.30 15.48 4.43
N ALA A 23 0.83 14.47 3.76
CA ALA A 23 1.16 14.55 2.33
C ALA A 23 -0.09 14.66 1.44
N ILE A 24 -1.18 13.96 1.80
CA ILE A 24 -2.43 13.96 1.03
C ILE A 24 -3.32 15.16 1.37
N GLY A 25 -3.22 15.70 2.60
CA GLY A 25 -4.01 16.83 3.06
C GLY A 25 -5.52 16.57 3.00
N ASN A 26 -6.28 17.57 2.55
CA ASN A 26 -7.75 17.48 2.40
C ASN A 26 -8.21 16.64 1.19
N GLY A 27 -7.25 16.17 0.40
CA GLY A 27 -7.45 15.33 -0.76
C GLY A 27 -6.42 15.65 -1.84
N MET A 28 -5.90 14.61 -2.48
CA MET A 28 -4.93 14.73 -3.56
C MET A 28 -5.65 14.53 -4.90
N PRO A 29 -5.68 15.54 -5.79
CA PRO A 29 -6.20 15.37 -7.14
C PRO A 29 -5.31 14.38 -7.93
N VAL A 30 -5.92 13.34 -8.50
CA VAL A 30 -5.24 12.36 -9.35
C VAL A 30 -6.14 12.07 -10.55
N GLY A 31 -5.73 12.56 -11.72
CA GLY A 31 -6.57 12.53 -12.92
C GLY A 31 -7.91 13.23 -12.68
N GLY A 32 -9.01 12.54 -12.94
CA GLY A 32 -10.38 13.02 -12.69
C GLY A 32 -10.94 12.73 -11.29
N ALA A 33 -10.12 12.26 -10.34
CA ALA A 33 -10.57 11.87 -9.00
C ALA A 33 -9.84 12.65 -7.89
N VAL A 34 -10.46 12.75 -6.72
CA VAL A 34 -9.83 13.24 -5.49
C VAL A 34 -9.59 12.07 -4.54
N ILE A 35 -8.33 11.77 -4.26
CA ILE A 35 -7.95 10.75 -3.30
C ILE A 35 -8.02 11.34 -1.89
N ARG A 36 -8.81 10.70 -1.04
CA ARG A 36 -8.81 10.92 0.42
C ARG A 36 -8.41 9.65 1.13
N THR A 37 -7.75 9.79 2.27
CA THR A 37 -7.34 8.66 3.10
C THR A 37 -8.32 8.38 4.23
N ARG A 38 -8.35 7.12 4.66
CA ARG A 38 -8.98 6.68 5.90
C ARG A 38 -8.06 5.67 6.57
N ARG A 39 -7.81 5.82 7.87
CA ARG A 39 -7.09 4.80 8.64
C ARG A 39 -7.95 3.54 8.78
N VAL A 40 -7.34 2.38 8.57
CA VAL A 40 -7.94 1.07 8.74
C VAL A 40 -7.08 0.30 9.73
N PRO A 41 -7.57 -0.01 10.94
CA PRO A 41 -6.83 -0.83 11.88
C PRO A 41 -6.50 -2.22 11.32
N VAL A 42 -5.33 -2.78 11.63
CA VAL A 42 -4.92 -4.13 11.20
C VAL A 42 -5.84 -5.25 11.71
N ASN A 43 -6.61 -5.00 12.76
CA ASN A 43 -7.64 -5.91 13.27
C ASN A 43 -9.03 -5.70 12.64
N ALA A 44 -9.15 -4.76 11.68
CA ALA A 44 -10.40 -4.40 11.01
C ALA A 44 -10.24 -4.41 9.47
N LEU A 45 -9.46 -5.33 8.91
CA LEU A 45 -9.14 -5.36 7.47
C LEU A 45 -10.35 -5.55 6.54
N ALA A 46 -11.51 -5.94 7.04
CA ALA A 46 -12.76 -5.93 6.28
C ALA A 46 -13.14 -4.51 5.80
N ASP A 47 -12.69 -3.47 6.49
CA ASP A 47 -12.89 -2.07 6.11
C ASP A 47 -12.13 -1.64 4.86
N LEU A 48 -11.31 -2.53 4.28
CA LEU A 48 -10.71 -2.31 2.96
C LEU A 48 -11.74 -2.35 1.83
N HIS A 49 -12.95 -2.87 2.07
CA HIS A 49 -14.02 -2.91 1.07
C HIS A 49 -14.28 -1.52 0.47
N GLY A 50 -14.32 -1.46 -0.87
CA GLY A 50 -14.53 -0.22 -1.63
C GLY A 50 -13.32 0.71 -1.73
N MET A 51 -12.16 0.34 -1.15
CA MET A 51 -10.90 1.06 -1.34
C MET A 51 -10.26 0.68 -2.67
N ARG A 52 -9.54 1.61 -3.29
CA ARG A 52 -8.80 1.31 -4.54
C ARG A 52 -7.35 0.91 -4.28
N PHE A 53 -6.78 1.47 -3.23
CA PHE A 53 -5.43 1.15 -2.78
C PHE A 53 -5.31 1.36 -1.27
N ALA A 54 -4.33 0.70 -0.68
CA ALA A 54 -4.02 0.77 0.74
C ALA A 54 -2.52 1.00 0.94
N PHE A 55 -2.20 1.97 1.79
CA PHE A 55 -0.85 2.11 2.32
C PHE A 55 -0.67 1.11 3.46
N VAL A 56 0.35 0.26 3.38
CA VAL A 56 0.76 -0.65 4.46
C VAL A 56 1.91 0.03 5.20
N THR A 57 1.63 0.48 6.42
CA THR A 57 2.60 1.20 7.24
C THR A 57 3.65 0.27 7.86
N ALA A 58 4.71 0.86 8.39
CA ALA A 58 5.87 0.20 8.93
C ALA A 58 5.53 -0.57 10.22
N GLY A 59 6.30 -1.63 10.47
CA GLY A 59 6.16 -2.45 11.67
C GLY A 59 5.02 -3.48 11.60
N LEU A 60 4.40 -3.67 10.43
CA LEU A 60 3.28 -4.59 10.23
C LEU A 60 3.70 -5.99 9.72
N LYS A 61 4.94 -6.39 9.98
CA LYS A 61 5.53 -7.63 9.43
C LYS A 61 4.74 -8.88 9.83
N SER A 62 4.24 -8.92 11.07
CA SER A 62 3.42 -10.03 11.57
C SER A 62 2.04 -10.10 10.91
N GLU A 63 1.54 -8.97 10.40
CA GLU A 63 0.20 -8.82 9.84
C GLU A 63 0.19 -8.94 8.30
N HIS A 64 1.37 -9.00 7.65
CA HIS A 64 1.45 -8.99 6.19
C HIS A 64 0.64 -10.11 5.52
N ASP A 65 0.56 -11.31 6.10
CA ASP A 65 -0.26 -12.41 5.54
C ASP A 65 -1.76 -12.07 5.58
N ALA A 66 -2.25 -11.53 6.70
CA ALA A 66 -3.64 -11.11 6.83
C ALA A 66 -3.97 -9.92 5.90
N ILE A 67 -3.04 -8.96 5.78
CA ILE A 67 -3.15 -7.81 4.88
C ILE A 67 -3.20 -8.28 3.42
N SER A 68 -2.31 -9.20 3.03
CA SER A 68 -2.27 -9.74 1.67
C SER A 68 -3.57 -10.48 1.31
N ALA A 69 -4.08 -11.31 2.23
CA ALA A 69 -5.34 -12.01 2.04
C ALA A 69 -6.52 -11.04 1.87
N ALA A 70 -6.61 -10.02 2.72
CA ALA A 70 -7.65 -9.00 2.63
C ALA A 70 -7.53 -8.18 1.34
N ALA A 71 -6.33 -7.71 0.99
CA ALA A 71 -6.08 -6.97 -0.24
C ALA A 71 -6.44 -7.77 -1.50
N THR A 72 -6.12 -9.06 -1.52
CA THR A 72 -6.47 -9.98 -2.61
C THR A 72 -7.99 -10.14 -2.72
N ARG A 73 -8.68 -10.37 -1.59
CA ARG A 73 -10.13 -10.52 -1.55
C ARG A 73 -10.86 -9.27 -2.04
N GLU A 74 -10.41 -8.09 -1.61
CA GLU A 74 -11.06 -6.82 -1.94
C GLU A 74 -10.55 -6.20 -3.28
N GLY A 75 -9.53 -6.79 -3.92
CA GLY A 75 -8.93 -6.23 -5.14
C GLY A 75 -8.21 -4.89 -4.90
N VAL A 76 -7.58 -4.74 -3.73
CA VAL A 76 -6.95 -3.49 -3.28
C VAL A 76 -5.44 -3.52 -3.55
N LEU A 77 -4.94 -2.54 -4.28
CA LEU A 77 -3.49 -2.38 -4.51
C LEU A 77 -2.79 -1.94 -3.21
N THR A 78 -1.76 -2.67 -2.76
CA THR A 78 -0.97 -2.28 -1.59
C THR A 78 0.30 -1.53 -1.95
N ILE A 79 0.59 -0.46 -1.20
CA ILE A 79 1.77 0.39 -1.33
C ILE A 79 2.47 0.45 0.04
N THR A 80 3.79 0.26 0.09
CA THR A 80 4.53 0.26 1.35
C THR A 80 5.95 0.83 1.18
N SER A 81 6.57 1.19 2.30
CA SER A 81 8.01 1.44 2.39
C SER A 81 8.79 0.17 2.77
N ASP A 82 8.13 -0.90 3.25
CA ASP A 82 8.79 -2.18 3.59
C ASP A 82 8.96 -3.06 2.34
N ARG A 83 10.17 -3.03 1.78
CA ARG A 83 10.55 -3.87 0.64
C ARG A 83 10.36 -5.36 0.90
N THR A 84 10.51 -5.84 2.13
CA THR A 84 10.37 -7.26 2.47
C THR A 84 8.94 -7.74 2.21
N CYS A 85 7.94 -6.88 2.43
CA CYS A 85 6.54 -7.21 2.14
C CYS A 85 6.35 -7.52 0.65
N VAL A 86 6.98 -6.74 -0.24
CA VAL A 86 6.88 -6.91 -1.69
C VAL A 86 7.73 -8.06 -2.19
N GLN A 87 8.95 -8.21 -1.66
CA GLN A 87 9.84 -9.33 -2.01
C GLN A 87 9.23 -10.69 -1.72
N THR A 88 8.41 -10.76 -0.68
CA THR A 88 7.76 -12.01 -0.29
C THR A 88 6.32 -12.14 -0.83
N GLY A 89 5.92 -11.28 -1.77
CA GLY A 89 4.63 -11.36 -2.48
C GLY A 89 3.40 -10.96 -1.66
N ARG A 90 3.59 -10.37 -0.47
CA ARG A 90 2.51 -9.96 0.43
C ARG A 90 1.98 -8.56 0.11
N CYS A 91 2.87 -7.68 -0.37
CA CYS A 91 2.52 -6.36 -0.88
C CYS A 91 2.79 -6.25 -2.39
N VAL A 92 2.10 -5.33 -3.07
CA VAL A 92 2.22 -5.14 -4.52
C VAL A 92 3.35 -4.18 -4.87
N VAL A 93 3.38 -2.99 -4.26
CA VAL A 93 4.31 -1.90 -4.59
C VAL A 93 5.12 -1.49 -3.37
N ALA A 94 6.44 -1.41 -3.51
CA ALA A 94 7.33 -0.78 -2.55
C ALA A 94 7.85 0.52 -3.14
N VAL A 95 7.85 1.59 -2.34
CA VAL A 95 8.47 2.87 -2.69
C VAL A 95 9.53 3.17 -1.64
N GLU A 96 10.79 3.10 -2.06
CA GLU A 96 11.95 3.41 -1.24
C GLU A 96 12.53 4.75 -1.72
N SER A 97 12.85 5.68 -0.81
CA SER A 97 13.37 7.01 -1.17
C SER A 97 14.87 7.20 -0.90
N ALA A 98 15.50 6.29 -0.15
CA ALA A 98 16.93 6.34 0.20
C ALA A 98 17.61 4.98 -0.03
N PRO A 99 18.85 4.94 -0.53
CA PRO A 99 19.70 6.07 -0.92
C PRO A 99 19.30 6.74 -2.25
N ARG A 100 18.35 6.16 -2.99
CA ARG A 100 17.74 6.71 -4.19
C ARG A 100 16.27 6.32 -4.27
N VAL A 101 15.47 7.07 -5.01
CA VAL A 101 14.08 6.70 -5.28
C VAL A 101 14.05 5.42 -6.14
N GLN A 102 13.45 4.36 -5.60
CA GLN A 102 13.25 3.09 -6.28
C GLN A 102 11.83 2.62 -6.03
N ILE A 103 11.13 2.29 -7.13
CA ILE A 103 9.84 1.61 -7.05
C ILE A 103 10.08 0.14 -7.40
N THR A 104 9.56 -0.77 -6.57
CA THR A 104 9.58 -2.22 -6.82
C THR A 104 8.15 -2.75 -6.89
N VAL A 105 7.85 -3.56 -7.90
CA VAL A 105 6.53 -4.17 -8.10
C VAL A 105 6.66 -5.69 -8.07
N ASN A 106 5.83 -6.36 -7.26
CA ASN A 106 5.69 -7.81 -7.33
C ASN A 106 4.56 -8.20 -8.28
N ARG A 107 4.89 -8.89 -9.39
CA ARG A 107 3.92 -9.29 -10.42
C ARG A 107 2.89 -10.27 -9.92
N ALA A 108 3.28 -11.21 -9.07
CA ALA A 108 2.37 -12.22 -8.54
C ALA A 108 1.32 -11.55 -7.63
N ALA A 109 1.75 -10.67 -6.73
CA ALA A 109 0.86 -9.89 -5.88
C ALA A 109 -0.05 -8.97 -6.70
N ALA A 110 0.48 -8.29 -7.72
CA ALA A 110 -0.30 -7.45 -8.62
C ALA A 110 -1.43 -8.23 -9.31
N ARG A 111 -1.13 -9.43 -9.82
CA ARG A 111 -2.12 -10.31 -10.44
C ARG A 111 -3.16 -10.80 -9.43
N ALA A 112 -2.76 -11.13 -8.21
CA ALA A 112 -3.66 -11.58 -7.15
C ALA A 112 -4.74 -10.52 -6.84
N VAL A 113 -4.36 -9.24 -6.80
CA VAL A 113 -5.31 -8.13 -6.60
C VAL A 113 -5.96 -7.64 -7.91
N LYS A 114 -5.73 -8.33 -9.03
CA LYS A 114 -6.22 -7.96 -10.39
C LYS A 114 -5.73 -6.59 -10.88
N ALA A 115 -4.63 -6.08 -10.34
CA ALA A 115 -4.01 -4.85 -10.80
C ALA A 115 -3.26 -5.07 -12.11
N ARG A 116 -3.30 -4.06 -12.99
CA ARG A 116 -2.58 -4.01 -14.26
C ARG A 116 -1.78 -2.72 -14.33
N PHE A 117 -0.48 -2.83 -14.52
CA PHE A 117 0.39 -1.69 -14.73
C PHE A 117 0.59 -1.47 -16.23
N GLY A 118 0.60 -0.19 -16.65
CA GLY A 118 0.92 0.16 -18.03
C GLY A 118 2.37 -0.19 -18.36
N SER A 119 2.63 -0.61 -19.59
CA SER A 119 3.96 -1.04 -20.04
C SER A 119 5.04 0.04 -19.83
N ALA A 120 4.71 1.30 -20.11
CA ALA A 120 5.63 2.42 -19.89
C ALA A 120 6.04 2.58 -18.41
N PHE A 121 5.14 2.33 -17.47
CA PHE A 121 5.47 2.36 -16.04
C PHE A 121 6.40 1.20 -15.66
N LEU A 122 6.16 0.01 -16.22
CA LEU A 122 7.00 -1.16 -15.96
C LEU A 122 8.46 -0.97 -16.43
N MET A 123 8.71 -0.08 -17.39
CA MET A 123 10.08 0.29 -17.80
C MET A 123 10.84 1.13 -16.75
N LEU A 124 10.13 1.76 -15.82
CA LEU A 124 10.72 2.67 -14.81
C LEU A 124 10.90 2.01 -13.43
N VAL A 125 10.33 0.82 -13.21
CA VAL A 125 10.30 0.15 -11.91
C VAL A 125 11.10 -1.14 -11.94
N LYS A 126 11.51 -1.60 -10.75
CA LYS A 126 12.07 -2.93 -10.59
C LYS A 126 10.94 -3.94 -10.46
N GLU A 127 10.87 -4.89 -11.37
CA GLU A 127 9.86 -5.94 -11.35
C GLU A 127 10.42 -7.23 -10.74
N ILE A 128 9.66 -7.85 -9.82
CA ILE A 128 9.99 -9.13 -9.18
C ILE A 128 8.81 -10.10 -9.18
#